data_AF-Q14MM3-F1
#
_entry.id   AF-Q14MM3-F1
#
_cell.length_a   1.000
_cell.length_b   1.000
_cell.length_c   1.000
_cell.angle_alpha   90.00
_cell.angle_beta   90.00
_cell.angle_gamma   90.00
#
_symmetry.space_group_name_H-M   'P 1'
#
loop_
_entity.id
_entity.type
_entity.pdbx_description
1 polymer ?
#
loop_
_entity_poly.entity_id
_entity_poly.type
_entity_poly.pdbx_seq_one_letter_code
_entity_poly.pdbx_strand_id
1 'polypeptide(L)' 'MYSHLSFMDKVKLKQLSSKMFLKKNGEQNISAIAKCLNRHRSTILREIKRFKTTDEYSAYKSDKMYYEKRKKNNKRCKFT' A
#
# COMPACT_ATOMS: atom_id res chain seq x y z
N MET A 1 -1.51 9.09 -13.70
CA MET A 1 -2.65 8.79 -12.80
C MET A 1 -2.17 7.94 -11.64
N TYR A 2 -2.15 8.45 -10.41
CA TYR A 2 -1.73 7.66 -9.24
C TYR A 2 -2.85 6.67 -8.87
N SER A 3 -2.79 5.47 -9.45
CA SER A 3 -3.69 4.38 -9.07
C SER A 3 -3.27 3.84 -7.71
N HIS A 4 -4.11 4.05 -6.70
CA HIS A 4 -3.96 3.38 -5.42
C HIS A 4 -4.04 1.87 -5.60
N LEU A 5 -3.34 1.11 -4.76
CA LEU A 5 -3.47 -0.35 -4.71
C LEU A 5 -4.90 -0.69 -4.28
N SER A 6 -5.54 -1.62 -5.00
CA SER A 6 -6.84 -2.16 -4.61
C SER A 6 -6.73 -2.91 -3.28
N PHE A 7 -7.86 -3.16 -2.61
CA PHE A 7 -7.87 -3.97 -1.39
C PHE A 7 -7.20 -5.35 -1.62
N MET A 8 -7.53 -6.00 -2.74
CA MET A 8 -6.93 -7.29 -3.12
C MET A 8 -5.42 -7.18 -3.34
N ASP A 9 -4.95 -6.11 -4.00
CA ASP A 9 -3.53 -5.90 -4.19
C ASP A 9 -2.80 -5.65 -2.86
N LYS A 10 -3.46 -4.99 -1.89
CA LYS A 10 -2.93 -4.83 -0.53
C LYS A 10 -2.81 -6.20 0.17
N VAL A 11 -3.85 -7.02 0.14
CA VAL A 11 -3.81 -8.38 0.74
C VAL A 11 -2.67 -9.21 0.14
N LYS A 12 -2.53 -9.20 -1.19
CA LYS A 12 -1.41 -9.85 -1.88
C LYS A 12 -0.07 -9.26 -1.46
N LEU A 13 0.03 -7.93 -1.35
CA LEU A 13 1.25 -7.27 -0.88
C LEU A 13 1.63 -7.69 0.55
N LYS A 14 0.67 -7.97 1.44
CA LYS A 14 0.95 -8.56 2.77
C LYS A 14 1.60 -9.93 2.64
N GLN A 15 1.00 -10.82 1.85
CA GLN A 15 1.53 -12.16 1.65
C GLN A 15 2.91 -12.13 1.00
N LEU A 16 3.09 -11.29 -0.02
CA LEU A 16 4.36 -11.10 -0.72
C LEU A 16 5.41 -10.38 0.15
N SER A 17 5.00 -9.60 1.16
CA SER A 17 5.93 -8.97 2.10
C SER A 17 6.55 -9.94 3.11
N SER A 18 6.10 -11.20 3.13
CA SER A 18 6.69 -12.28 3.92
C SER A 18 8.09 -12.70 3.41
N LYS A 19 8.75 -13.60 4.13
CA LYS A 19 10.14 -14.06 3.87
C LYS A 19 10.45 -14.40 2.40
N MET A 20 9.45 -14.77 1.60
CA MET A 20 9.61 -15.14 0.18
C MET A 20 10.18 -14.03 -0.71
N PHE A 21 10.01 -12.75 -0.37
CA PHE A 21 10.51 -11.64 -1.19
C PHE A 21 11.59 -10.83 -0.46
N LEU A 22 12.28 -11.43 0.50
CA LEU A 22 13.47 -10.82 1.07
C LEU A 22 14.67 -11.09 0.15
N LYS A 23 15.46 -10.05 -0.08
CA LYS A 23 16.80 -10.16 -0.65
C LYS A 23 17.73 -10.84 0.35
N LYS A 24 18.92 -11.25 -0.11
CA LYS A 24 19.96 -11.87 0.74
C LYS A 24 20.39 -10.99 1.92
N ASN A 25 20.23 -9.67 1.83
CA ASN A 25 20.50 -8.69 2.89
C ASN A 25 19.30 -8.46 3.86
N GLY A 26 18.22 -9.24 3.75
CA GLY A 26 17.03 -9.11 4.58
C GLY A 26 16.09 -7.95 4.20
N GLU A 27 16.41 -7.19 3.15
CA GLU A 27 15.51 -6.15 2.64
C GLU A 27 14.43 -6.70 1.71
N GLN A 28 13.27 -6.04 1.63
CA GLN A 28 12.24 -6.41 0.67
C GLN A 28 12.67 -6.16 -0.79
N ASN A 29 12.45 -7.15 -1.65
CA ASN A 29 12.68 -7.09 -3.08
C ASN A 29 11.49 -6.41 -3.78
N ILE A 30 11.47 -5.07 -3.71
CA ILE A 30 10.41 -4.22 -4.27
C ILE A 30 10.21 -4.47 -5.77
N SER A 31 11.28 -4.76 -6.51
CA SER A 31 11.18 -5.02 -7.95
C SER A 31 10.41 -6.30 -8.26
N ALA A 32 10.67 -7.38 -7.51
CA ALA A 32 9.95 -8.63 -7.70
C ALA A 32 8.46 -8.48 -7.35
N ILE A 33 8.17 -7.80 -6.23
CA ILE A 33 6.79 -7.51 -5.79
C ILE A 33 6.05 -6.66 -6.83
N ALA A 34 6.71 -5.63 -7.38
CA ALA A 34 6.13 -4.77 -8.41
C ALA A 34 5.76 -5.54 -9.68
N LYS A 35 6.60 -6.50 -10.11
CA LYS A 35 6.31 -7.40 -11.23
C LYS A 35 5.11 -8.31 -10.92
N CYS A 36 5.08 -8.94 -9.74
CA CYS A 36 3.98 -9.83 -9.33
C CYS A 36 2.62 -9.12 -9.26
N LEU A 37 2.59 -7.87 -8.79
CA LEU A 37 1.35 -7.09 -8.69
C LEU A 37 1.01 -6.33 -9.99
N ASN A 38 1.86 -6.40 -11.01
CA ASN A 38 1.77 -5.58 -12.22
C ASN A 38 1.57 -4.08 -11.90
N ARG A 39 2.36 -3.57 -10.95
CA ARG A 39 2.29 -2.17 -10.49
C ARG A 39 3.66 -1.52 -10.53
N HIS A 40 3.66 -0.20 -10.67
CA HIS A 40 4.88 0.58 -10.63
C HIS A 40 5.56 0.51 -9.24
N ARG A 41 6.90 0.44 -9.24
CA ARG A 41 7.73 0.32 -8.03
C ARG A 41 7.47 1.44 -7.01
N SER A 42 7.24 2.67 -7.47
CA SER A 42 6.96 3.81 -6.58
C SER A 42 5.66 3.64 -5.79
N THR A 43 4.65 3.00 -6.38
CA THR A 43 3.36 2.71 -5.71
C THR A 43 3.56 1.71 -4.58
N ILE A 44 4.32 0.64 -4.84
CA ILE A 44 4.67 -0.38 -3.85
C ILE A 44 5.49 0.24 -2.70
N LEU A 45 6.51 1.02 -3.04
CA LEU A 45 7.40 1.66 -2.07
C LEU A 45 6.64 2.63 -1.16
N ARG A 46 5.69 3.40 -1.71
CA ARG A 46 4.84 4.30 -0.93
C ARG A 46 3.93 3.55 0.03
N GLU A 47 3.33 2.45 -0.40
CA GLU A 47 2.50 1.63 0.49
C GLU A 47 3.36 0.94 1.57
N ILE A 48 4.55 0.42 1.24
CA ILE A 48 5.50 -0.11 2.24
C ILE A 48 5.91 0.93 3.27
N LYS A 49 6.18 2.18 2.84
CA LYS A 49 6.47 3.28 3.76
C LYS A 49 5.31 3.55 4.72
N ARG A 50 4.06 3.49 4.22
CA ARG A 50 2.86 3.59 5.07
C ARG A 50 2.74 2.42 6.05
N PHE A 51 3.17 1.21 5.64
CA PHE A 51 3.17 0.03 6.51
C PHE A 51 4.17 0.14 7.65
N LYS A 52 5.40 0.60 7.40
CA LYS A 52 6.43 0.73 8.46
C LYS A 52 6.03 1.67 9.60
N THR A 53 5.11 2.59 9.37
CA THR A 53 4.63 3.53 10.40
C THR A 53 3.54 2.95 11.30
N THR A 54 3.05 1.73 11.02
CA THR A 54 1.98 1.08 11.78
C THR A 54 2.45 -0.33 12.14
N ASP A 55 2.77 -0.58 13.42
CA ASP A 55 3.39 -1.85 13.88
C ASP A 55 2.60 -3.12 13.51
N GLU A 56 1.30 -3.00 13.25
CA GLU A 56 0.48 -4.10 12.74
C GLU A 56 -0.09 -3.77 11.36
N TYR A 57 0.47 -4.43 10.35
CA TYR A 57 -0.12 -4.45 9.03
C TYR A 57 -1.55 -5.05 9.08
N SER A 58 -2.53 -4.23 8.72
CA SER A 58 -3.88 -4.67 8.37
C SER A 58 -4.34 -3.99 7.09
N ALA A 59 -4.55 -4.78 6.04
CA ALA A 59 -5.11 -4.30 4.77
C ALA A 59 -6.42 -3.53 5.02
N TYR A 60 -7.21 -4.01 5.99
CA TYR A 60 -8.42 -3.35 6.47
C TYR A 60 -8.15 -1.97 7.09
N LYS A 61 -7.17 -1.84 8.00
CA LYS A 61 -6.79 -0.54 8.59
C LYS A 61 -6.34 0.46 7.50
N SER A 62 -5.53 0.01 6.53
CA SER A 62 -5.05 0.85 5.42
C SER A 62 -6.18 1.32 4.50
N ASP A 63 -7.10 0.42 4.15
CA ASP A 63 -8.25 0.76 3.30
C ASP A 63 -9.23 1.70 4.02
N LYS A 64 -9.51 1.44 5.30
CA LYS A 64 -10.32 2.32 6.14
C LYS A 64 -9.72 3.73 6.23
N MET A 65 -8.41 3.86 6.48
CA MET A 65 -7.74 5.17 6.51
C MET A 65 -7.85 5.93 5.19
N TYR A 66 -7.82 5.24 4.05
CA TYR A 66 -7.98 5.86 2.75
C TYR A 66 -9.37 6.49 2.59
N TYR A 67 -10.44 5.77 2.95
CA TYR A 67 -11.80 6.28 2.91
C TYR A 67 -12.03 7.42 3.90
N GLU A 68 -11.52 7.32 5.12
CA GLU A 68 -11.63 8.39 6.14
C GLU A 68 -10.96 9.70 5.67
N LYS A 69 -9.76 9.62 5.09
CA LYS A 69 -9.05 10.80 4.55
C LYS A 69 -9.79 11.42 3.36
N ARG A 70 -10.38 10.60 2.47
CA ARG A 70 -11.22 11.12 1.38
C ARG A 70 -12.52 11.77 1.88
N LYS A 71 -13.18 11.19 2.88
CA LYS A 71 -14.40 11.76 3.48
C LYS A 71 -14.15 13.15 4.08
N LYS A 72 -12.97 13.39 4.67
CA LYS A 72 -12.54 14.73 5.13
C LYS A 72 -12.28 15.71 3.97
N ASN A 73 -11.72 15.24 2.85
CA ASN A 73 -11.45 16.09 1.69
C ASN A 73 -12.71 16.44 0.88
N ASN A 74 -13.70 15.54 0.77
CA ASN A 74 -14.97 15.83 0.10
C ASN A 74 -15.80 16.91 0.81
N LYS A 75 -15.63 17.09 2.14
CA LYS A 75 -16.25 18.21 2.88
C LYS A 75 -15.72 19.59 2.49
N ARG A 76 -14.63 19.65 1.69
CA ARG A 76 -14.00 20.90 1.25
C ARG A 76 -14.57 21.44 -0.07
N CYS A 77 -15.44 20.70 -0.74
CA CYS A 77 -16.28 21.25 -1.80
C CYS A 77 -17.53 21.87 -1.15
N LYS A 78 -17.37 23.06 -0.59
CA LYS A 78 -18.50 23.95 -0.35
C LYS A 78 -18.64 24.80 -1.62
N PHE A 79 -19.69 24.55 -2.40
CA PHE A 79 -20.32 25.64 -3.12
C PHE A 79 -21.16 26.41 -2.10
N THR A 80 -21.21 27.73 -2.26
CA THR A 80 -21.69 28.78 -1.34
C THR A 80 -20.73 29.16 -0.22
#